data_AF-A0A930B9W6-F1
#
_entry.id   AF-A0A930B9W6-F1
#
_cell.length_a   1.000
_cell.length_b   1.000
_cell.length_c   1.000
_cell.angle_alpha   90.00
_cell.angle_beta   90.00
_cell.angle_gamma   90.00
#
_symmetry.space_group_name_H-M   'P 1'
#
loop_
_entity.id
_entity.type
_entity.pdbx_description
1 polymer ?
#
loop_
_entity_poly.entity_id
_entity_poly.type
_entity_poly.pdbx_seq_one_letter_code
_entity_poly.pdbx_strand_id
1 'polypeptide(L)'
;MKKTVPFPLFGDDNDYLTLSVGDLIIVEEMMGGESIVDIWGKLINGQYTLKMIYTILPIAYADCAKNAGKEVKIDELMEQGLEKGIGIGSYAVPIARAIVESGIFGRPKNEKRTVIQTERRSYRRGNGWKR
;
A
#
# COMPACT_ATOMS: atom_id res chain seq x y z
N MET A 1 6.37 -9.30 5.83
CA MET A 1 4.94 -9.37 5.44
C MET A 1 4.59 -8.09 4.74
N LYS A 2 3.95 -8.17 3.56
CA LYS A 2 3.35 -7.00 2.90
C LYS A 2 2.22 -6.51 3.81
N LYS A 3 2.20 -5.22 4.15
CA LYS A 3 1.16 -4.68 5.03
C LYS A 3 -0.11 -4.49 4.20
N THR A 4 -1.24 -4.91 4.77
CA THR A 4 -2.56 -4.86 4.13
C THR A 4 -3.48 -3.96 4.95
N VAL A 5 -4.40 -3.29 4.27
CA VAL A 5 -5.42 -2.42 4.87
C VAL A 5 -6.79 -3.05 4.63
N PRO A 6 -7.58 -3.36 5.67
CA PRO A 6 -8.92 -3.92 5.50
C PRO A 6 -9.82 -3.03 4.64
N PHE A 7 -10.59 -3.63 3.74
CA PHE A 7 -11.43 -2.95 2.76
C PHE A 7 -12.70 -3.75 2.41
N PRO A 8 -13.68 -3.82 3.33
CA PRO A 8 -14.87 -4.68 3.15
C PRO A 8 -15.94 -4.09 2.20
N LEU A 9 -15.67 -3.02 1.47
CA LEU A 9 -16.69 -2.33 0.66
C LEU A 9 -17.18 -3.13 -0.56
N PHE A 10 -16.38 -4.08 -1.04
CA PHE A 10 -16.71 -4.92 -2.19
C PHE A 10 -17.33 -6.27 -1.81
N GLY A 11 -17.61 -6.48 -0.53
CA GLY A 11 -18.54 -7.51 -0.05
C GLY A 11 -17.92 -8.66 0.74
N ASP A 12 -16.59 -8.77 0.84
CA ASP A 12 -15.92 -9.76 1.69
C ASP A 12 -15.23 -9.05 2.86
N ASP A 13 -15.46 -9.50 4.09
CA ASP A 13 -14.80 -8.95 5.28
C ASP A 13 -13.27 -9.14 5.26
N ASN A 14 -12.79 -10.06 4.41
CA ASN A 14 -11.37 -10.33 4.20
C ASN A 14 -10.75 -9.49 3.08
N ASP A 15 -11.55 -8.70 2.36
CA ASP A 15 -11.02 -7.85 1.29
C ASP A 15 -10.05 -6.82 1.87
N TYR A 16 -8.99 -6.53 1.10
CA TYR A 16 -7.93 -5.65 1.54
C TYR A 16 -7.33 -4.84 0.39
N LEU A 17 -6.70 -3.73 0.75
CA LEU A 17 -5.83 -2.94 -0.11
C LEU A 17 -4.37 -3.14 0.28
N THR A 18 -3.50 -3.15 -0.72
CA THR A 18 -2.06 -3.14 -0.51
C THR A 18 -1.37 -2.42 -1.66
N LEU A 19 -0.36 -1.61 -1.35
CA LEU A 19 0.47 -0.93 -2.34
C LEU A 19 1.94 -1.20 -2.02
N SER A 20 2.70 -1.56 -3.04
CA SER A 20 4.15 -1.56 -3.01
C SER A 20 4.70 -0.20 -3.43
N VAL A 21 5.97 0.08 -3.16
CA VAL A 21 6.63 1.30 -3.65
C VAL A 21 6.59 1.39 -5.18
N GLY A 22 6.68 0.25 -5.89
CA GLY A 22 6.55 0.23 -7.35
C GLY A 22 5.16 0.65 -7.83
N ASP A 23 4.11 0.23 -7.12
CA ASP A 23 2.73 0.65 -7.42
C ASP A 23 2.54 2.16 -7.24
N LEU A 24 3.23 2.76 -6.26
CA LEU A 24 3.17 4.21 -6.04
C LEU A 24 3.77 5.00 -7.22
N ILE A 25 4.85 4.51 -7.82
CA ILE A 25 5.46 5.14 -9.00
C ILE A 25 4.47 5.13 -10.17
N ILE A 26 3.79 4.00 -10.39
CA ILE A 26 2.75 3.88 -11.43
C ILE A 26 1.62 4.88 -11.17
N VAL A 27 1.20 5.03 -9.92
CA VAL A 27 0.19 6.02 -9.53
C VAL A 27 0.63 7.45 -9.88
N GLU A 28 1.87 7.84 -9.53
CA GLU A 28 2.39 9.18 -9.85
C GLU A 28 2.40 9.44 -11.36
N GLU A 29 2.82 8.45 -12.16
CA GLU A 29 2.81 8.53 -13.63
C GLU A 29 1.38 8.72 -14.17
N MET A 30 0.42 7.91 -13.71
CA MET A 30 -0.99 7.99 -14.15
C MET A 30 -1.69 9.28 -13.68
N MET A 31 -1.21 9.88 -12.59
CA MET A 31 -1.71 11.14 -12.05
C MET A 31 -1.08 12.37 -12.72
N GLY A 32 -0.24 12.20 -13.74
CA GLY A 32 0.36 13.29 -14.48
C GLY A 32 1.60 13.88 -13.79
N GLY A 33 2.32 13.06 -13.02
CA GLY A 33 3.53 13.46 -12.31
C GLY A 33 3.28 14.11 -10.96
N GLU A 34 2.05 14.04 -10.43
CA GLU A 34 1.76 14.47 -9.07
C GLU A 34 2.41 13.50 -8.06
N SER A 35 3.16 14.04 -7.10
CA SER A 35 3.82 13.25 -6.07
C SER A 35 2.82 12.49 -5.21
N ILE A 36 3.17 11.26 -4.84
CA ILE A 36 2.36 10.42 -3.96
C ILE A 36 2.16 11.04 -2.58
N VAL A 37 3.10 11.88 -2.13
CA VAL A 37 2.98 12.63 -0.88
C VAL A 37 1.89 13.69 -0.98
N ASP A 38 1.79 14.38 -2.12
CA ASP A 38 0.75 15.38 -2.37
C ASP A 38 -0.61 14.72 -2.54
N ILE A 39 -0.67 13.62 -3.30
CA ILE A 39 -1.86 12.78 -3.45
C ILE A 39 -2.34 12.32 -2.07
N TRP A 40 -1.45 11.78 -1.24
CA TRP A 40 -1.77 11.40 0.13
C TRP A 40 -2.29 12.58 0.95
N GLY A 41 -1.63 13.73 0.88
CA GLY A 41 -2.03 14.96 1.54
C GLY A 41 -3.44 15.40 1.16
N LYS A 42 -3.78 15.35 -0.13
CA LYS A 42 -5.14 15.65 -0.61
C LYS A 42 -6.17 14.66 -0.05
N LEU A 43 -5.86 13.37 -0.08
CA LEU A 43 -6.77 12.32 0.43
C LEU A 43 -7.05 12.51 1.94
N ILE A 44 -6.04 12.75 2.78
CA ILE A 44 -6.29 12.90 4.22
C ILE A 44 -7.02 14.20 4.59
N ASN A 45 -6.93 15.22 3.73
CA ASN A 45 -7.57 16.52 3.93
C ASN A 45 -8.95 16.64 3.26
N GLY A 46 -9.53 15.53 2.81
CA GLY A 46 -10.87 15.53 2.23
C GLY A 46 -10.95 16.06 0.78
N GLN A 47 -9.81 16.29 0.13
CA GLN A 47 -9.74 16.81 -1.23
C GLN A 47 -9.77 15.64 -2.22
N TYR A 48 -10.91 14.95 -2.25
CA TYR A 48 -11.11 13.78 -3.08
C TYR A 48 -11.47 14.17 -4.50
N THR A 49 -10.85 13.51 -5.48
CA THR A 49 -11.35 13.51 -6.86
C THR A 49 -11.71 12.08 -7.26
N LEU A 50 -12.74 11.92 -8.08
CA LEU A 50 -13.07 10.61 -8.63
C LEU A 50 -11.89 10.02 -9.39
N LYS A 51 -11.18 10.83 -10.19
CA LYS A 51 -9.97 10.41 -10.90
C LYS A 51 -8.96 9.73 -9.98
N MET A 52 -8.66 10.31 -8.81
CA MET A 52 -7.72 9.72 -7.84
C MET A 52 -8.16 8.32 -7.41
N ILE A 53 -9.44 8.16 -7.07
CA ILE A 53 -9.96 6.88 -6.55
C ILE A 53 -9.98 5.84 -7.66
N TYR A 54 -10.54 6.17 -8.83
CA TYR A 54 -10.58 5.27 -9.99
C TYR A 54 -9.19 4.88 -10.49
N THR A 55 -8.17 5.72 -10.28
CA THR A 55 -6.79 5.39 -10.66
C THR A 55 -6.11 4.49 -9.63
N ILE A 56 -6.23 4.82 -8.34
CA ILE A 56 -5.43 4.15 -7.30
C ILE A 56 -6.09 2.85 -6.81
N LEU A 57 -7.41 2.83 -6.71
CA LEU A 57 -8.14 1.71 -6.11
C LEU A 57 -7.93 0.38 -6.87
N PRO A 58 -7.96 0.33 -8.22
CA PRO A 58 -7.70 -0.92 -8.95
C PRO A 58 -6.29 -1.46 -8.69
N ILE A 59 -5.29 -0.58 -8.62
CA ILE A 59 -3.91 -0.96 -8.35
C ILE A 59 -3.80 -1.51 -6.93
N ALA A 60 -4.39 -0.81 -5.95
CA ALA A 60 -4.34 -1.20 -4.55
C ALA A 60 -5.10 -2.52 -4.25
N TYR A 61 -6.14 -2.83 -5.01
CA TYR A 61 -6.97 -4.03 -4.82
C TYR A 61 -6.52 -5.23 -5.70
N ALA A 62 -5.65 -5.02 -6.69
CA ALA A 62 -5.25 -6.05 -7.65
C ALA A 62 -4.73 -7.35 -7.00
N ASP A 63 -3.95 -7.22 -5.93
CA ASP A 63 -3.42 -8.38 -5.18
C ASP A 63 -4.54 -9.18 -4.50
N CYS A 64 -5.52 -8.49 -3.91
CA CYS A 64 -6.69 -9.11 -3.27
C CYS A 64 -7.55 -9.86 -4.30
N ALA A 65 -7.90 -9.19 -5.41
CA ALA A 65 -8.66 -9.80 -6.51
C ALA A 65 -7.98 -11.06 -7.05
N LYS A 66 -6.66 -10.98 -7.29
CA LYS A 66 -5.86 -12.10 -7.79
C LYS A 66 -5.85 -13.27 -6.82
N ASN A 67 -5.66 -13.03 -5.52
CA ASN A 67 -5.60 -14.08 -4.51
C ASN A 67 -6.97 -14.73 -4.26
N ALA A 68 -8.05 -13.96 -4.43
CA ALA A 68 -9.41 -14.48 -4.34
C ALA A 68 -9.85 -15.24 -5.60
N GLY A 69 -9.07 -15.21 -6.69
CA GLY A 69 -9.46 -15.78 -7.99
C GLY A 69 -10.68 -15.09 -8.59
N LYS A 70 -10.96 -13.85 -8.20
CA LYS A 70 -12.13 -13.07 -8.63
C LYS A 70 -11.72 -12.19 -9.81
N GLU A 71 -12.47 -12.24 -10.90
CA GLU A 71 -12.41 -11.21 -11.92
C GLU A 71 -13.24 -10.02 -11.41
N VAL A 72 -12.56 -8.96 -10.97
CA VAL A 72 -13.20 -7.84 -10.28
C VAL A 72 -13.21 -6.62 -11.18
N LYS A 73 -14.41 -6.15 -11.52
CA LYS A 73 -14.61 -4.87 -12.20
C LYS A 73 -14.81 -3.78 -11.17
N ILE A 74 -13.72 -3.11 -10.83
CA ILE A 74 -13.68 -2.06 -9.80
C ILE A 74 -14.67 -0.94 -10.11
N ASP A 75 -14.79 -0.57 -11.39
CA ASP A 75 -15.68 0.52 -11.81
C ASP A 75 -17.15 0.22 -11.48
N GLU A 76 -17.62 -0.99 -11.83
CA GLU A 76 -18.99 -1.43 -11.54
C GLU A 76 -19.25 -1.50 -10.03
N LEU A 77 -18.28 -1.97 -9.24
CA LEU A 77 -18.42 -2.05 -7.78
C LEU A 77 -18.43 -0.67 -7.12
N MET A 78 -17.63 0.26 -7.62
CA MET A 78 -17.65 1.65 -7.18
C MET A 78 -19.00 2.31 -7.51
N GLU A 79 -19.50 2.15 -8.74
CA GLU A 79 -20.80 2.68 -9.15
C GLU A 79 -21.92 2.15 -8.24
N GLN A 80 -21.99 0.84 -8.03
CA GLN A 80 -22.96 0.22 -7.12
C GLN A 80 -22.86 0.76 -5.69
N GLY A 81 -21.64 0.98 -5.20
CA GLY A 81 -21.44 1.54 -3.87
C GLY A 81 -21.92 2.99 -3.79
N LEU A 82 -21.61 3.81 -4.79
CA LEU A 82 -22.08 5.20 -4.88
C LEU A 82 -23.61 5.29 -4.97
N GLU A 83 -24.25 4.42 -5.77
CA GLU A 83 -25.71 4.30 -5.85
C GLU A 83 -26.36 3.94 -4.51
N LYS A 84 -25.68 3.12 -3.70
CA LYS A 84 -26.10 2.76 -2.33
C LYS A 84 -25.80 3.83 -1.28
N GLY A 85 -25.27 4.98 -1.70
CA GLY A 85 -24.95 6.10 -0.80
C GLY A 85 -23.62 5.96 -0.05
N ILE A 86 -22.73 5.06 -0.47
CA ILE A 86 -21.38 4.99 0.10
C ILE A 86 -20.63 6.26 -0.29
N GLY A 87 -20.23 7.03 0.72
CA GLY A 87 -19.47 8.26 0.50
C GLY A 87 -18.09 7.98 -0.10
N ILE A 88 -17.64 8.90 -0.96
CA ILE A 88 -16.31 8.89 -1.60
C ILE A 88 -15.17 8.71 -0.57
N GLY A 89 -15.31 9.30 0.62
CA GLY A 89 -14.35 9.17 1.72
C GLY A 89 -14.13 7.74 2.20
N SER A 90 -15.14 6.86 2.08
CA SER A 90 -15.03 5.44 2.44
C SER A 90 -14.04 4.69 1.56
N TYR A 91 -13.78 5.16 0.34
CA TYR A 91 -12.75 4.64 -0.55
C TYR A 91 -11.40 5.33 -0.32
N ALA A 92 -11.43 6.65 -0.22
CA ALA A 92 -10.22 7.46 -0.14
C ALA A 92 -9.40 7.24 1.14
N VAL A 93 -10.06 7.05 2.30
CA VAL A 93 -9.35 6.85 3.57
C VAL A 93 -8.56 5.53 3.59
N PRO A 94 -9.12 4.37 3.20
CA PRO A 94 -8.35 3.15 3.03
C PRO A 94 -7.19 3.27 2.02
N ILE A 95 -7.39 3.99 0.91
CA ILE A 95 -6.31 4.26 -0.06
C ILE A 95 -5.18 5.05 0.61
N ALA A 96 -5.48 6.14 1.32
CA ALA A 96 -4.48 6.94 2.01
C ALA A 96 -3.69 6.10 3.03
N ARG A 97 -4.36 5.19 3.74
CA ARG A 97 -3.71 4.23 4.65
C ARG A 97 -2.80 3.26 3.88
N ALA A 98 -3.25 2.72 2.75
CA ALA A 98 -2.44 1.81 1.94
C ALA A 98 -1.17 2.48 1.41
N ILE A 99 -1.22 3.77 1.08
CA ILE A 99 -0.03 4.57 0.72
C ILE A 99 0.96 4.61 1.89
N VAL A 100 0.50 4.86 3.12
CA VAL A 100 1.37 4.89 4.30
C VAL A 100 1.98 3.51 4.57
N GLU A 101 1.17 2.46 4.50
CA GLU A 101 1.58 1.08 4.78
C GLU A 101 2.51 0.49 3.70
N SER A 102 2.64 1.14 2.54
CA SER A 102 3.68 0.82 1.54
C SER A 102 5.10 0.97 2.10
N GLY A 103 5.28 1.77 3.16
CA GLY A 103 6.56 2.06 3.79
C GLY A 103 7.30 3.27 3.22
N ILE A 104 6.71 4.03 2.30
CA ILE A 104 7.36 5.19 1.66
C ILE A 104 7.75 6.31 2.64
N PHE A 105 6.99 6.48 3.73
CA PHE A 105 7.30 7.45 4.79
C PHE A 105 8.32 6.94 5.83
N GLY A 106 8.88 5.74 5.62
CA GLY A 106 9.74 5.06 6.58
C GLY A 106 8.96 4.39 7.71
N ARG A 107 9.69 3.86 8.69
CA ARG A 107 9.09 3.20 9.87
C ARG A 107 8.77 4.25 10.95
N PRO A 108 7.59 4.20 11.60
CA PRO A 108 7.34 5.03 12.76
C PRO A 108 8.42 4.75 13.81
N LYS A 109 8.91 5.82 14.46
CA LYS A 109 10.08 5.79 15.37
C LYS A 109 9.96 4.76 16.52
N ASN A 110 8.75 4.26 16.79
CA ASN A 110 8.43 3.29 17.84
C ASN A 110 8.34 1.83 17.36
N GLU A 111 8.54 1.53 16.07
CA GLU A 111 8.62 0.15 15.60
C GLU A 111 9.97 -0.43 16.07
N LYS A 112 9.93 -1.25 17.13
CA LYS A 112 11.12 -1.87 17.74
C LYS A 112 12.02 -2.42 16.63
N ARG A 113 13.23 -1.86 16.50
CA ARG A 113 14.26 -2.41 15.61
C ARG A 113 14.56 -3.83 16.10
N THR A 114 14.06 -4.84 15.40
CA THR A 114 14.67 -6.17 15.46
C THR A 114 16.06 -6.03 14.87
N VAL A 115 17.04 -5.83 15.74
CA VAL A 115 18.46 -5.93 15.38
C VAL A 115 18.66 -7.36 14.92
N ILE A 116 18.75 -7.58 13.62
CA ILE A 116 19.31 -8.81 13.08
C ILE A 116 20.78 -8.77 13.53
N GLN A 117 21.09 -9.49 14.62
CA GLN A 117 22.47 -9.77 14.99
C GLN A 117 23.04 -10.68 13.90
N THR A 118 23.57 -10.07 12.85
CA THR A 118 24.46 -10.77 11.95
C THR A 118 25.70 -11.11 12.79
N GLU A 119 25.79 -12.37 13.22
CA GLU A 119 27.01 -12.91 13.83
C GLU A 119 28.19 -12.57 12.92
N ARG A 120 28.99 -11.58 13.33
CA ARG A 120 30.32 -11.37 12.79
C ARG A 120 31.13 -12.59 13.22
N ARG A 121 31.12 -13.65 12.39
CA ARG A 121 32.13 -14.70 12.45
C ARG A 121 33.50 -14.03 12.26
N SER A 122 34.15 -13.81 13.38
CA SER A 122 35.54 -13.39 13.47
C SER A 122 36.39 -14.52 12.85
N TYR A 123 36.87 -14.31 11.62
CA TYR A 123 37.94 -15.13 11.07
C TYR A 123 39.19 -14.88 11.91
N ARG A 124 39.42 -15.79 12.88
CA ARG A 124 40.62 -15.90 13.69
C ARG A 124 41.77 -16.23 12.73
N ARG A 125 42.57 -15.23 12.34
CA ARG A 125 43.84 -15.42 11.63
C ARG A 125 44.78 -16.20 12.55
N GLY A 126 44.93 -17.50 12.28
CA GLY A 126 45.93 -18.35 12.91
C GLY A 126 46.82 -18.96 11.84
N ASN A 127 47.85 -18.24 11.40
CA ASN A 127 48.99 -18.85 10.70
C ASN A 127 50.24 -18.59 11.53
N GLY A 128 50.50 -19.48 12.48
CA GLY A 128 51.79 -19.62 13.12
C GLY A 128 52.77 -20.23 12.12
N TRP A 129 53.75 -19.45 11.70
CA TRP A 129 54.93 -19.96 10.99
C TRP A 129 55.88 -20.53 12.03
N LYS A 130 55.99 -21.87 12.08
CA LYS A 130 57.11 -22.53 12.76
C LYS A 130 58.34 -22.42 11.86
N ARG A 131 59.42 -21.86 12.40
CA ARG A 131 60.80 -22.07 11.94
C ARG A 131 61.36 -23.30 12.64
#